data_AF-A0A1I5FEG8-F1
#
_entry.id   AF-A0A1I5FEG8-F1
#
_cell.length_a   1.000
_cell.length_b   1.000
_cell.length_c   1.000
_cell.angle_alpha   90.00
_cell.angle_beta   90.00
_cell.angle_gamma   90.00
#
_symmetry.space_group_name_H-M   'P 1'
#
loop_
_entity.id
_entity.type
_entity.pdbx_description
1 polymer ?
#
loop_
_entity_poly.entity_id
_entity_poly.type
_entity_poly.pdbx_seq_one_letter_code
_entity_poly.pdbx_strand_id
1 'polypeptide(L)'
;FSLMFVKANAGAEDKYYIAGHVFRIISCLNQVLFACNNAYCINEKKAIKLLETFEHKPEKYTEKVNHIFEVLGISLFECYDMTEKLYNEVNEIVSEINNFLNEESSDERKQI
;
A
#
# COMPACT_ATOMS: atom_id res chain seq x y z
N PHE A 1 -10.68 5.93 -3.68
CA PHE A 1 -11.63 6.70 -2.85
C PHE A 1 -11.10 7.05 -1.47
N SER A 2 -10.58 6.11 -0.66
CA SER A 2 -10.16 6.43 0.71
C SER A 2 -9.10 7.53 0.81
N LEU A 3 -8.05 7.48 -0.02
CA LEU A 3 -6.97 8.48 0.00
C LEU A 3 -7.49 9.90 -0.29
N MET A 4 -8.44 10.03 -1.22
CA MET A 4 -9.12 11.29 -1.53
C MET A 4 -9.87 11.85 -0.32
N PHE A 5 -10.55 10.99 0.45
CA PHE A 5 -11.24 11.43 1.67
C PHE A 5 -10.28 11.82 2.78
N VAL A 6 -9.13 11.14 2.91
CA VAL A 6 -8.08 11.56 3.84
C VAL A 6 -7.56 12.94 3.47
N LYS A 7 -7.26 13.18 2.18
CA LYS A 7 -6.82 14.49 1.68
C LYS A 7 -7.83 15.60 1.99
N ALA A 8 -9.10 15.36 1.63
CA ALA A 8 -10.16 16.37 1.76
C ALA A 8 -10.48 16.74 3.22
N ASN A 9 -10.19 15.83 4.16
CA ASN A 9 -10.51 16.00 5.58
C ASN A 9 -9.26 16.11 6.46
N ALA A 10 -8.06 16.29 5.89
CA ALA A 10 -6.83 16.47 6.67
C ALA A 10 -6.85 17.74 7.56
N GLY A 11 -7.62 18.76 7.15
CA GLY A 11 -7.89 19.94 7.97
C GLY A 11 -9.09 19.78 8.93
N ALA A 12 -9.83 18.68 8.85
CA ALA A 12 -10.91 18.37 9.79
C ALA A 12 -10.31 17.62 10.99
N GLU A 13 -10.60 18.03 12.22
CA GLU A 13 -10.06 17.37 13.43
C GLU A 13 -10.71 15.99 13.74
N ASP A 14 -11.36 15.37 12.75
CA ASP A 14 -12.01 14.06 12.89
C ASP A 14 -11.04 12.90 12.69
N LYS A 15 -10.17 12.69 13.68
CA LYS A 15 -9.18 11.61 13.67
C LYS A 15 -9.80 10.22 13.57
N TYR A 16 -11.01 10.02 14.10
CA TYR A 16 -11.69 8.72 14.04
C TYR A 16 -12.08 8.37 12.61
N TYR A 17 -12.70 9.31 11.90
CA TYR A 17 -13.05 9.15 10.50
C TYR A 17 -11.79 8.90 9.65
N ILE A 18 -10.75 9.71 9.84
CA ILE A 18 -9.48 9.54 9.11
C ILE A 18 -8.82 8.19 9.40
N ALA A 19 -8.79 7.75 10.66
CA ALA A 19 -8.24 6.43 11.03
C ALA A 19 -8.92 5.28 10.29
N GLY A 20 -10.26 5.32 10.16
CA GLY A 20 -10.99 4.32 9.39
C GLY A 20 -10.61 4.30 7.90
N HIS A 21 -10.37 5.47 7.32
CA HIS A 21 -9.90 5.59 5.94
C HIS A 21 -8.47 5.11 5.75
N VAL A 22 -7.54 5.50 6.63
CA VAL A 22 -6.14 5.09 6.60
C VAL A 22 -6.01 3.59 6.77
N PHE A 23 -6.69 3.00 7.77
CA PHE A 23 -6.74 1.55 7.94
C PHE A 23 -7.17 0.83 6.67
N ARG A 24 -8.26 1.30 6.03
CA ARG A 24 -8.74 0.70 4.78
C ARG A 24 -7.75 0.82 3.64
N ILE A 25 -7.01 1.94 3.53
CA ILE A 25 -5.95 2.09 2.52
C ILE A 25 -4.88 1.04 2.75
N ILE A 26 -4.32 0.97 3.96
CA ILE A 26 -3.25 0.02 4.29
C ILE A 26 -3.70 -1.42 4.09
N SER A 27 -4.92 -1.79 4.49
CA SER A 27 -5.45 -3.14 4.25
C SER A 27 -5.56 -3.47 2.75
N CYS A 28 -5.99 -2.52 1.92
CA CYS A 28 -6.01 -2.71 0.46
C CYS A 28 -4.59 -2.84 -0.12
N LEU A 29 -3.63 -2.02 0.33
CA LEU A 29 -2.24 -2.12 -0.10
C LEU A 29 -1.63 -3.47 0.28
N ASN A 30 -1.92 -3.98 1.47
CA ASN A 30 -1.52 -5.33 1.86
C ASN A 30 -2.06 -6.37 0.87
N GLN A 31 -3.36 -6.34 0.53
CA GLN A 31 -3.94 -7.29 -0.43
C GLN A 31 -3.23 -7.23 -1.79
N VAL A 32 -2.94 -6.02 -2.30
CA VAL A 32 -2.20 -5.82 -3.55
C VAL A 32 -0.80 -6.41 -3.47
N LEU A 33 -0.04 -6.10 -2.43
CA LEU A 33 1.32 -6.63 -2.25
C LEU A 33 1.32 -8.16 -2.09
N PHE A 34 0.32 -8.73 -1.40
CA PHE A 34 0.17 -10.19 -1.36
C PHE A 34 -0.07 -10.77 -2.76
N ALA A 35 -0.97 -10.18 -3.55
CA ALA A 35 -1.21 -10.61 -4.92
C ALA A 35 0.04 -10.49 -5.81
N CYS A 36 0.80 -9.39 -5.69
CA CYS A 36 2.08 -9.19 -6.37
C CYS A 36 3.12 -10.28 -6.07
N ASN A 37 3.01 -10.94 -4.91
CA ASN A 37 3.90 -12.02 -4.51
C ASN A 37 3.25 -13.41 -4.62
N ASN A 38 2.16 -13.55 -5.40
CA ASN A 38 1.41 -14.80 -5.56
C ASN A 38 0.97 -15.44 -4.22
N ALA A 39 0.69 -14.60 -3.23
CA ALA A 39 0.27 -15.00 -1.89
C ALA A 39 -1.13 -14.46 -1.55
N TYR A 40 -1.76 -15.02 -0.53
CA TYR A 40 -3.10 -14.62 -0.08
C TYR A 40 -3.04 -13.98 1.30
N CYS A 41 -3.57 -12.76 1.43
CA CYS A 41 -3.72 -12.10 2.73
C CYS A 41 -5.00 -12.59 3.41
N ILE A 42 -4.89 -13.65 4.22
CA ILE A 42 -6.02 -14.32 4.89
C ILE A 42 -6.63 -13.46 6.01
N ASN A 43 -5.80 -12.68 6.71
CA ASN A 43 -6.22 -11.72 7.73
C ASN A 43 -5.11 -10.69 8.00
N GLU A 44 -5.45 -9.62 8.71
CA GLU A 44 -4.57 -8.49 9.01
C GLU A 44 -3.54 -8.81 10.11
N LYS A 45 -3.82 -9.80 10.96
CA LYS A 45 -2.96 -10.14 12.09
C LYS A 45 -1.63 -10.65 11.56
N LYS A 46 -0.56 -9.89 11.87
CA LYS A 46 0.82 -10.13 11.40
C LYS A 46 1.02 -10.03 9.88
N ALA A 47 0.03 -9.55 9.11
CA ALA A 47 0.15 -9.40 7.66
C ALA A 47 1.33 -8.49 7.28
N ILE A 48 1.46 -7.34 7.95
CA ILE A 48 2.55 -6.38 7.71
C ILE A 48 3.92 -7.01 8.02
N LYS A 49 4.03 -7.76 9.11
CA LYS A 49 5.29 -8.45 9.47
C LYS A 49 5.67 -9.54 8.45
N LEU A 50 4.68 -10.25 7.91
CA LEU A 50 4.92 -11.23 6.85
C LEU A 50 5.31 -10.54 5.53
N LEU A 51 4.65 -9.43 5.19
CA LEU A 51 5.00 -8.63 4.01
C LEU A 51 6.46 -8.18 4.02
N GLU A 52 7.05 -7.91 5.17
CA GLU A 52 8.47 -7.55 5.26
C GLU A 52 9.41 -8.64 4.68
N THR A 53 8.98 -9.90 4.63
CA THR A 53 9.77 -11.00 4.07
C THR A 53 9.55 -11.21 2.58
N PHE A 54 8.64 -10.47 1.95
CA PHE A 54 8.30 -10.64 0.53
C PHE A 54 9.34 -9.99 -0.38
N GLU A 55 9.39 -10.45 -1.63
CA GLU A 55 10.29 -9.89 -2.64
C GLU A 55 9.76 -8.55 -3.13
N HIS A 56 8.51 -8.51 -3.62
CA HIS A 56 7.88 -7.31 -4.13
C HIS A 56 7.19 -6.55 -3.00
N LYS A 57 7.91 -5.60 -2.40
CA LYS A 57 7.40 -4.74 -1.34
C LYS A 57 8.14 -3.40 -1.34
N PRO A 58 7.55 -2.34 -0.78
CA PRO A 58 8.30 -1.15 -0.46
C PRO A 58 9.36 -1.42 0.60
N GLU A 59 10.50 -0.73 0.53
CA GLU A 59 11.53 -0.85 1.56
C GLU A 59 10.99 -0.42 2.94
N LYS A 60 11.36 -1.19 3.98
CA LYS A 60 11.01 -0.90 5.38
C LYS A 60 9.50 -0.73 5.58
N TYR A 61 8.71 -1.59 4.92
CA TYR A 61 7.26 -1.47 4.86
C TYR A 61 6.61 -1.39 6.25
N THR A 62 7.05 -2.24 7.18
CA THR A 62 6.57 -2.28 8.57
C THR A 62 6.83 -0.96 9.29
N GLU A 63 8.02 -0.38 9.13
CA GLU A 63 8.38 0.90 9.75
C GLU A 63 7.50 2.03 9.19
N LYS A 64 7.32 2.09 7.86
CA LYS A 64 6.49 3.10 7.20
C LYS A 64 5.03 3.03 7.66
N VAL A 65 4.45 1.82 7.71
CA VAL A 65 3.06 1.63 8.15
C VAL A 65 2.88 2.02 9.61
N ASN A 66 3.78 1.60 10.50
CA ASN A 66 3.71 1.99 11.92
C ASN A 66 3.81 3.51 12.07
N HIS A 67 4.73 4.13 11.34
CA HIS A 67 4.93 5.57 11.42
C HIS A 67 3.70 6.36 10.91
N ILE A 68 3.00 5.88 9.87
CA ILE A 68 1.70 6.44 9.44
C ILE A 68 0.69 6.49 10.60
N PHE A 69 0.58 5.43 11.40
CA PHE A 69 -0.34 5.38 12.53
C PHE A 69 0.13 6.20 13.74
N GLU A 70 1.45 6.36 13.94
CA GLU A 70 2.00 7.28 14.93
C GLU A 70 1.64 8.73 14.60
N VAL A 71 1.92 9.17 13.37
CA VAL A 71 1.63 10.55 12.95
C VAL A 71 0.15 10.83 12.81
N LEU A 72 -0.71 9.82 12.62
CA LEU A 72 -2.17 9.98 12.64
C LEU A 72 -2.66 10.65 13.93
N GLY A 73 -2.05 10.30 15.06
CA GLY A 73 -2.35 10.91 16.36
C GLY A 73 -1.87 12.35 16.51
N ILE A 74 -0.92 12.78 15.67
CA ILE A 74 -0.16 14.03 15.81
C ILE A 74 -0.58 15.04 14.74
N SER A 75 -0.49 14.67 13.46
CA SER A 75 -0.72 15.52 12.29
C SER A 75 -1.42 14.75 11.18
N LEU A 76 -2.67 15.15 10.87
CA LEU A 76 -3.45 14.52 9.79
C LEU A 76 -2.90 14.84 8.40
N PHE A 77 -2.25 16.00 8.22
CA PHE A 77 -1.55 16.35 6.99
C PHE A 77 -0.35 15.44 6.75
N GLU A 78 0.47 15.21 7.78
CA GLU A 78 1.62 14.31 7.68
C GLU A 78 1.17 12.86 7.47
N CYS A 79 0.12 12.44 8.16
CA CYS A 79 -0.51 11.14 7.96
C CYS A 79 -0.97 10.95 6.50
N TYR A 80 -1.61 11.95 5.92
CA TYR A 80 -1.99 11.95 4.50
C TYR A 80 -0.76 11.82 3.59
N ASP A 81 0.23 12.70 3.75
CA ASP A 81 1.41 12.74 2.88
C ASP A 81 2.17 11.40 2.89
N MET A 82 2.32 10.80 4.07
CA MET A 82 2.95 9.50 4.23
C MET A 82 2.13 8.36 3.60
N THR A 83 0.81 8.40 3.78
CA THR A 83 -0.08 7.40 3.18
C THR A 83 -0.07 7.50 1.65
N GLU A 84 -0.04 8.72 1.08
CA GLU A 84 0.06 8.95 -0.36
C GLU A 84 1.40 8.46 -0.91
N LYS A 85 2.51 8.73 -0.24
CA LYS A 85 3.84 8.21 -0.62
C LYS A 85 3.84 6.69 -0.68
N LEU A 86 3.36 6.02 0.36
CA LEU A 86 3.30 4.56 0.39
C LEU A 86 2.39 3.99 -0.71
N TYR A 87 1.26 4.64 -0.98
CA TYR A 87 0.37 4.27 -2.08
C TYR A 87 1.09 4.33 -3.44
N ASN A 88 1.88 5.38 -3.68
CA ASN A 88 2.63 5.53 -4.91
C ASN A 88 3.74 4.47 -5.06
N GLU A 89 4.48 4.18 -3.99
CA GLU A 89 5.51 3.12 -4.00
C GLU A 89 4.90 1.75 -4.37
N VAL A 90 3.70 1.43 -3.86
CA VAL A 90 3.01 0.17 -4.22
C VAL A 90 2.54 0.19 -5.68
N ASN A 91 2.09 1.33 -6.20
CA ASN A 91 1.71 1.45 -7.62
C ASN A 91 2.91 1.26 -8.57
N GLU A 92 4.09 1.73 -8.17
CA GLU A 92 5.33 1.52 -8.94
C GLU A 92 5.64 0.02 -9.04
N ILE A 93 5.59 -0.72 -7.93
CA ILE A 93 5.78 -2.18 -7.90
C ILE A 93 4.77 -2.90 -8.80
N VAL A 94 3.49 -2.53 -8.74
CA VAL A 94 2.45 -3.11 -9.59
C VAL A 94 2.75 -2.85 -11.08
N SER A 95 3.24 -1.65 -11.40
CA SER A 95 3.57 -1.28 -12.78
C SER A 95 4.77 -2.07 -13.29
N GLU A 96 5.81 -2.24 -12.47
CA GLU A 96 6.99 -3.05 -12.79
C GLU A 96 6.61 -4.51 -13.08
N ILE A 97 5.79 -5.12 -12.22
CA ILE A 97 5.31 -6.51 -12.41
C ILE A 97 4.50 -6.63 -13.70
N ASN A 98 3.57 -5.70 -13.95
CA ASN A 98 2.75 -5.76 -15.17
C ASN A 98 3.60 -5.58 -16.43
N ASN A 99 4.63 -4.74 -16.40
CA ASN A 99 5.55 -4.59 -17.54
C ASN A 99 6.31 -5.90 -17.81
N PHE A 100 6.83 -6.54 -16.76
CA PHE A 100 7.52 -7.82 -16.87
C PHE A 100 6.61 -8.92 -17.48
N LEU A 101 5.38 -9.05 -16.98
CA LEU A 101 4.41 -10.02 -17.50
C LEU A 101 4.01 -9.75 -18.96
N ASN A 102 3.91 -8.48 -19.35
CA ASN A 102 3.60 -8.11 -20.72
C ASN A 102 4.74 -8.43 -21.68
N GLU A 103 5.99 -8.24 -21.27
CA GLU A 103 7.19 -8.60 -22.04
C GLU A 103 7.28 -10.11 -22.28
N GLU A 104 7.13 -10.94 -21.24
CA GLU A 104 7.13 -12.42 -21.36
C GLU A 104 6.04 -12.90 -22.33
N SER A 105 4.81 -12.37 -22.22
CA SER A 105 3.71 -12.72 -23.13
C SER A 105 3.98 -12.34 -24.59
N SER A 106 4.82 -11.33 -24.82
CA SER A 106 5.18 -10.87 -26.16
C SER A 106 6.26 -11.73 -26.80
N ASP A 107 7.17 -12.27 -25.99
CA ASP A 107 8.24 -13.15 -26.46
C ASP A 107 7.77 -14.58 -26.70
N GLU A 108 6.84 -15.10 -25.89
CA GLU A 108 6.18 -16.39 -26.16
C GLU A 108 5.41 -16.36 -27.50
N ARG A 109 4.75 -15.25 -27.83
CA ARG A 109 4.04 -15.08 -29.12
C ARG A 109 4.96 -15.01 -30.35
N LYS A 110 6.27 -14.72 -30.18
CA LYS A 110 7.24 -14.70 -31.30
C LYS A 110 7.83 -16.08 -31.61
N GLN A 111 7.63 -17.07 -30.73
CA GLN A 111 8.17 -18.43 -30.89
C GLN A 111 7.18 -19.41 -31.55
N ILE A 112 5.97 -18.95 -31.89
CA ILE A 112 4.90 -19.72 -32.54
C ILE A 112 4.72 -19.20 -33.97
#